data_AF-A0A5K0VHR7-F1
#
_entry.id   AF-A0A5K0VHR7-F1
#
_cell.length_a   1.000
_cell.length_b   1.000
_cell.length_c   1.000
_cell.angle_alpha   90.00
_cell.angle_beta   90.00
_cell.angle_gamma   90.00
#
_symmetry.space_group_name_H-M   'P 1'
#
loop_
_entity.id
_entity.type
_entity.pdbx_description
1 polymer ?
#
loop_
_entity_poly.entity_id
_entity_poly.type
_entity_poly.pdbx_seq_one_letter_code
_entity_poly.pdbx_strand_id
1 'polypeptide(L)' 'QQLQALMETLSTTEPHYIRCVKPNTVLKPGIFENFNVLNQLRCG' A
#
# COMPACT_ATOMS: atom_id res chain seq x y z
N GLN A 1 -12.41 5.82 -18.93
CA GLN A 1 -12.52 7.29 -18.79
C GLN A 1 -12.31 7.76 -17.34
N GLN A 2 -12.95 7.14 -16.33
CA GLN A 2 -12.81 7.61 -14.93
C GLN A 2 -11.40 7.55 -14.35
N LEU A 3 -10.65 6.46 -14.56
CA LEU A 3 -9.26 6.36 -14.07
C LEU A 3 -8.34 7.43 -14.68
N GLN A 4 -8.48 7.71 -15.98
CA GLN A 4 -7.66 8.69 -16.69
C GLN A 4 -7.84 10.10 -16.11
N ALA A 5 -9.10 10.53 -15.91
CA ALA A 5 -9.40 11.84 -15.34
C ALA A 5 -8.87 11.99 -13.89
N LEU A 6 -8.92 10.91 -13.10
CA LEU A 6 -8.34 10.91 -11.76
C LEU A 6 -6.81 11.06 -11.81
N MET A 7 -6.13 10.33 -12.69
CA MET A 7 -4.67 10.41 -12.84
C MET A 7 -4.20 11.79 -13.31
N GLU A 8 -4.95 12.43 -14.21
CA GLU A 8 -4.71 13.81 -14.65
C GLU A 8 -4.86 14.81 -13.50
N THR A 9 -5.80 14.58 -12.58
CA THR A 9 -5.94 15.45 -11.39
C THR A 9 -4.76 15.24 -10.44
N LEU A 10 -4.41 13.99 -10.14
CA LEU A 10 -3.33 13.66 -9.21
C LEU A 10 -1.95 14.15 -9.69
N SER A 11 -1.70 14.14 -11.01
CA SER A 11 -0.44 14.62 -11.59
C SER A 11 -0.22 16.13 -11.46
N THR A 12 -1.26 16.91 -11.17
CA THR A 12 -1.16 18.36 -10.92
C THR A 12 -0.89 18.73 -9.47
N THR A 13 -0.88 17.74 -8.57
CA THR A 13 -0.68 17.92 -7.13
C THR A 13 0.62 17.28 -6.66
N GLU A 14 1.18 17.76 -5.55
CA GLU A 14 2.29 17.09 -4.87
C GLU A 14 1.79 15.81 -4.19
N PRO A 15 2.25 14.61 -4.58
CA PRO A 15 1.71 13.38 -4.04
C PRO A 15 2.34 13.03 -2.67
N HIS A 16 1.49 12.66 -1.71
CA HIS A 16 1.91 12.14 -0.42
C HIS A 16 1.48 10.68 -0.27
N TYR A 17 2.42 9.75 -0.43
CA TYR A 17 2.12 8.31 -0.39
C TYR A 17 2.25 7.73 1.02
N ILE A 18 1.22 7.00 1.46
CA ILE A 18 1.24 6.20 2.69
C ILE A 18 1.16 4.72 2.30
N ARG A 19 2.22 3.96 2.58
CA ARG A 19 2.28 2.51 2.33
C ARG A 19 1.81 1.74 3.56
N CYS A 20 0.60 1.17 3.49
CA CYS A 20 0.11 0.27 4.53
C CYS A 20 0.77 -1.11 4.42
N VAL A 21 1.17 -1.69 5.56
CA VAL A 21 1.75 -3.04 5.64
C VAL A 21 0.90 -3.90 6.58
N LYS A 22 0.46 -5.07 6.09
CA LYS A 22 -0.33 -6.02 6.87
C LYS A 22 0.60 -6.95 7.64
N PRO A 23 0.55 -6.99 8.99
CA PRO A 23 1.49 -7.77 9.79
C PRO A 23 1.18 -9.27 9.78
N ASN A 24 -0.09 -9.67 9.58
CA ASN A 24 -0.49 -11.08 9.48
C ASN A 24 -1.75 -11.24 8.64
N THR A 25 -1.93 -12.42 8.05
CA THR A 25 -3.11 -12.75 7.22
C THR A 25 -4.33 -13.20 8.04
N VAL A 26 -4.12 -13.71 9.26
CA VAL A 26 -5.14 -14.32 10.12
C VAL A 26 -6.00 -13.34 10.91
N LEU A 27 -5.82 -12.03 10.74
CA LEU A 27 -6.61 -10.96 11.36
C LEU A 27 -6.56 -10.96 12.89
N LYS A 28 -5.40 -11.31 13.48
CA LYS A 28 -5.21 -11.31 14.94
C LYS A 28 -4.18 -10.28 15.38
N PRO A 29 -4.39 -9.60 16.52
CA PRO A 29 -3.41 -8.68 17.06
C PRO A 29 -2.17 -9.44 17.56
N GLY A 30 -1.01 -8.78 17.58
CA GLY A 30 0.23 -9.32 18.15
C GLY A 30 0.96 -10.37 17.30
N ILE A 31 0.43 -10.76 16.14
CA ILE A 31 1.07 -11.73 15.24
C ILE A 31 1.81 -10.97 14.11
N PHE A 32 3.10 -11.28 13.93
CA PHE A 32 3.94 -10.71 12.89
C PHE A 32 4.53 -11.81 11.99
N GLU A 33 4.12 -11.82 10.72
CA GLU A 33 4.55 -12.76 9.69
C GLU A 33 5.70 -12.14 8.88
N ASN A 34 6.94 -12.40 9.31
CA ASN A 34 8.14 -11.76 8.75
C ASN A 34 8.23 -11.88 7.22
N PHE A 35 8.05 -13.08 6.66
CA PHE A 35 8.13 -13.29 5.22
C PHE A 35 7.08 -12.48 4.44
N ASN A 36 5.84 -12.42 4.94
CA ASN A 36 4.77 -11.66 4.30
C ASN A 36 5.03 -10.16 4.37
N VAL A 37 5.57 -9.66 5.49
CA VAL A 37 5.95 -8.26 5.63
C VAL A 37 7.14 -7.93 4.72
N LEU A 38 8.18 -8.76 4.67
CA LEU A 38 9.33 -8.57 3.77
C LEU A 38 8.91 -8.53 2.29
N ASN A 39 8.03 -9.43 1.86
CA ASN A 39 7.51 -9.40 0.50
C ASN A 39 6.70 -8.14 0.23
N GLN A 40 5.85 -7.72 1.16
CA GLN A 40 5.11 -6.46 1.08
C GLN A 40 5.99 -5.22 1.09
N LEU A 41 7.25 -5.28 1.53
CA LEU A 41 8.21 -4.17 1.45
C LEU A 41 8.98 -4.16 0.13
N ARG A 42 9.25 -5.34 -0.43
CA ARG A 42 9.99 -5.52 -1.69
C ARG A 42 9.15 -5.27 -2.94
N CYS A 43 7.88 -5.64 -2.93
CA CYS A 43 6.99 -5.56 -4.11
C CYS A 43 6.29 -4.19 -4.26
N GLY A 44 6.96 -3.09 -3.86
CA GLY A 44 6.39 -1.73 -3.88
C GLY A 44 6.76 -0.96 -5.11
#